data_AF-A0A920HV16-F1
#
_entry.id   AF-A0A920HV16-F1
#
_cell.length_a   1.000
_cell.length_b   1.000
_cell.length_c   1.000
_cell.angle_alpha   90.00
_cell.angle_beta   90.00
_cell.angle_gamma   90.00
#
_symmetry.space_group_name_H-M   'P 1'
#
loop_
_entity.id
_entity.type
_entity.pdbx_description
1 polymer ?
#
loop_
_entity_poly.entity_id
_entity_poly.type
_entity_poly.pdbx_seq_one_letter_code
_entity_poly.pdbx_strand_id
1 'polypeptide(L)'
;MGASKWININKHRENKQCNKKIEKEGYKIVLTSPHNTEKTIFDDSLIEDKVAILFGSEVNGYSKDAQKLADEFISIPMYGFTESYNVSVAVALTLQQLTNQLRKSKVNWQLCQDEKNKILQDWLKKSIKSSEMLEKKIRFK
;
A
#
# COMPACT_ATOMS: atom_id res chain seq x y z
N MET A 1 -3.45 -18.33 -6.59
CA MET A 1 -3.60 -17.18 -7.51
C MET A 1 -5.06 -16.75 -7.50
N GLY A 2 -5.36 -15.47 -7.22
CA GLY A 2 -6.74 -14.98 -7.11
C GLY A 2 -6.88 -13.65 -6.35
N ALA A 3 -5.93 -13.35 -5.46
CA ALA A 3 -5.90 -12.12 -4.66
C ALA A 3 -5.88 -10.83 -5.52
N SER A 4 -5.23 -10.86 -6.69
CA SER A 4 -5.13 -9.72 -7.61
C SER A 4 -6.47 -9.21 -8.14
N LYS A 5 -7.55 -10.01 -8.08
CA LYS A 5 -8.90 -9.55 -8.45
C LYS A 5 -9.51 -8.61 -7.41
N TRP A 6 -9.07 -8.73 -6.16
CA TRP A 6 -9.62 -8.05 -4.99
C TRP A 6 -8.75 -6.88 -4.50
N ILE A 7 -7.63 -6.63 -5.21
CA ILE A 7 -6.69 -5.55 -4.89
C ILE A 7 -6.68 -4.55 -6.05
N ASN A 8 -6.66 -3.26 -5.73
CA ASN A 8 -6.49 -2.20 -6.72
C ASN A 8 -5.00 -2.05 -7.06
N ILE A 9 -4.62 -2.44 -8.28
CA ILE A 9 -3.25 -2.31 -8.77
C ILE A 9 -3.17 -1.12 -9.72
N ASN A 10 -2.48 -0.05 -9.29
CA ASN A 10 -2.22 1.13 -10.10
C ASN A 10 -0.78 1.11 -10.61
N LYS A 11 -0.59 0.99 -11.93
CA LYS A 11 0.74 1.02 -12.55
C LYS A 11 1.04 2.42 -13.06
N HIS A 12 2.17 2.98 -12.65
CA HIS A 12 2.66 4.28 -13.09
C HIS A 12 3.94 4.07 -13.91
N ARG A 13 4.08 4.84 -15.00
CA ARG A 13 5.32 4.82 -15.81
C ARG A 13 6.48 5.53 -15.13
N GLU A 14 6.16 6.54 -14.32
CA GLU A 14 7.13 7.37 -13.63
C GLU A 14 6.82 7.47 -12.13
N ASN A 15 7.85 7.31 -11.30
CA ASN A 15 7.73 7.43 -9.84
C ASN A 15 7.16 8.79 -9.41
N LYS A 16 7.54 9.88 -10.12
CA LYS A 16 7.07 11.24 -9.83
C LYS A 16 5.54 11.38 -9.89
N GLN A 17 4.89 10.68 -10.81
CA GLN A 17 3.43 10.73 -10.94
C GLN A 17 2.74 9.99 -9.80
N CYS A 18 3.31 8.86 -9.37
CA CYS A 18 2.81 8.09 -8.23
C CYS A 18 2.94 8.91 -6.94
N ASN A 19 4.14 9.46 -6.68
CA ASN A 19 4.42 10.20 -5.45
C ASN A 19 3.54 11.45 -5.32
N LYS A 20 3.39 12.24 -6.39
CA LYS A 20 2.48 13.41 -6.38
C LYS A 20 1.03 13.05 -6.10
N LYS A 21 0.58 11.87 -6.56
CA LYS A 21 -0.79 11.41 -6.29
C LYS A 21 -0.96 11.05 -4.81
N ILE A 22 0.00 10.31 -4.26
CA ILE A 22 0.03 9.89 -2.85
C ILE A 22 0.06 11.12 -1.93
N GLU A 23 0.92 12.10 -2.21
CA GLU A 23 0.98 13.38 -1.47
C GLU A 23 -0.34 14.14 -1.54
N LYS A 24 -0.93 14.26 -2.74
CA LYS A 24 -2.21 14.97 -2.94
C LYS A 24 -3.36 14.32 -2.18
N GLU A 25 -3.32 13.00 -2.00
CA GLU A 25 -4.32 12.25 -1.24
C GLU A 25 -4.09 12.31 0.28
N GLY A 26 -3.03 13.00 0.72
CA GLY A 26 -2.71 13.26 2.12
C GLY A 26 -2.04 12.06 2.80
N TYR A 27 -1.34 11.22 2.06
CA TYR A 27 -0.57 10.12 2.64
C TYR A 27 0.83 10.59 3.02
N LYS A 28 1.25 10.18 4.21
CA LYS A 28 2.63 10.20 4.66
C LYS A 28 3.42 9.10 3.96
N ILE A 29 4.56 9.45 3.36
CA ILE A 29 5.40 8.53 2.60
C ILE A 29 6.47 7.97 3.53
N VAL A 30 6.44 6.64 3.71
CA VAL A 30 7.37 5.92 4.60
C VAL A 30 8.19 4.94 3.77
N LEU A 31 9.51 5.04 3.82
CA LEU A 31 10.43 4.14 3.11
C LEU A 31 10.94 3.02 4.02
N THR A 32 10.96 1.78 3.53
CA THR A 32 11.65 0.70 4.24
C THR A 32 13.15 0.70 3.93
N SER A 33 14.00 0.75 4.95
CA SER A 33 15.47 0.66 4.82
C SER A 33 16.02 -0.43 5.75
N PRO A 34 16.99 -1.25 5.30
CA PRO A 34 17.67 -2.20 6.18
C PRO A 34 18.65 -1.53 7.16
N HIS A 35 19.06 -0.28 6.89
CA HIS A 35 20.10 0.40 7.67
C HIS A 35 19.56 1.64 8.38
N ASN A 36 20.00 1.78 9.64
CA ASN A 36 20.07 3.01 10.42
C ASN A 36 18.79 3.86 10.40
N THR A 37 17.67 3.24 10.74
CA THR A 37 16.39 3.95 10.91
C THR A 37 16.10 4.17 12.39
N GLU A 38 15.59 5.35 12.74
CA GLU A 38 15.15 5.64 14.12
C GLU A 38 13.90 4.84 14.49
N LYS A 39 13.07 4.54 13.49
CA LYS A 39 11.80 3.83 13.65
C LYS A 39 11.85 2.42 13.08
N THR A 40 10.99 1.57 13.60
CA THR A 40 10.79 0.19 13.13
C THR A 40 9.33 -0.04 12.77
N ILE A 41 9.01 -1.17 12.14
CA ILE A 41 7.61 -1.57 11.91
C ILE A 41 6.77 -1.72 13.20
N PHE A 42 7.41 -1.70 14.38
CA PHE A 42 6.74 -1.78 15.67
C PHE A 42 6.32 -0.40 16.21
N ASP A 43 6.69 0.68 15.55
CA ASP A 43 6.33 2.03 15.96
C ASP A 43 4.83 2.28 15.72
N ASP A 44 4.10 2.60 16.79
CA ASP A 44 2.65 2.81 16.74
C ASP A 44 2.26 4.10 16.00
N SER A 45 3.19 5.06 15.83
CA SER A 45 2.91 6.29 15.05
C SER A 45 2.64 6.02 13.57
N LEU A 46 3.02 4.83 13.07
CA LEU A 46 2.78 4.42 11.68
C LEU A 46 1.30 4.20 11.35
N ILE A 47 0.42 4.10 12.35
CA ILE A 47 -1.01 3.87 12.13
C ILE A 47 -1.88 5.08 12.48
N GLU A 48 -1.29 6.18 12.93
CA GLU A 48 -2.02 7.39 13.33
C GLU A 48 -2.56 8.17 12.11
N ASP A 49 -1.79 8.17 11.03
CA ASP A 49 -2.10 8.88 9.78
C ASP A 49 -2.33 7.92 8.61
N LYS A 50 -2.79 8.48 7.47
CA LYS A 50 -2.75 7.76 6.20
C LYS A 50 -1.29 7.55 5.79
N VAL A 51 -0.85 6.30 5.72
CA VAL A 51 0.54 5.96 5.38
C VAL A 51 0.62 5.19 4.05
N ALA A 52 1.56 5.62 3.21
CA ALA A 52 2.00 4.90 2.03
C ALA A 52 3.40 4.34 2.26
N ILE A 53 3.51 3.01 2.34
CA ILE A 53 4.78 2.33 2.57
C ILE A 53 5.39 1.93 1.24
N LEU A 54 6.58 2.45 1.00
CA LEU A 54 7.37 2.17 -0.18
C LEU A 54 8.37 1.09 0.19
N PHE A 55 8.50 0.09 -0.70
CA PHE A 55 9.45 -0.99 -0.60
C PHE A 55 10.45 -0.87 -1.76
N GLY A 56 11.73 -0.91 -1.43
CA GLY A 56 12.83 -0.69 -2.37
C GLY A 56 13.06 -1.88 -3.29
N SER A 57 13.74 -1.62 -4.41
CA SER A 57 14.30 -2.67 -5.25
C SER A 57 15.52 -3.29 -4.56
N GLU A 58 15.63 -4.62 -4.58
CA GLU A 58 16.75 -5.38 -3.99
C GLU A 58 18.12 -4.97 -4.54
N VAL A 59 18.17 -4.40 -5.76
CA VAL A 59 19.43 -4.09 -6.46
C VAL A 59 19.81 -2.61 -6.36
N ASN A 60 18.84 -1.70 -6.51
CA ASN A 60 19.11 -0.27 -6.67
C ASN A 60 18.56 0.59 -5.51
N GLY A 61 17.88 -0.02 -4.53
CA GLY A 61 17.19 0.71 -3.47
C GLY A 61 16.17 1.70 -4.03
N TYR A 62 16.12 2.90 -3.44
CA TYR A 62 15.24 3.99 -3.88
C TYR A 62 15.97 5.05 -4.70
N SER A 63 15.25 5.64 -5.66
CA SER A 63 15.74 6.83 -6.35
C SER A 63 15.94 8.00 -5.36
N LYS A 64 16.88 8.90 -5.66
CA LYS A 64 17.11 10.12 -4.87
C LYS A 64 15.83 10.95 -4.72
N ASP A 65 15.00 10.98 -5.75
CA ASP A 65 13.71 11.66 -5.72
C ASP A 65 12.75 11.03 -4.70
N ALA A 66 12.71 9.70 -4.56
CA ALA A 66 11.87 9.04 -3.57
C ALA A 66 12.39 9.27 -2.14
N GLN A 67 13.72 9.26 -1.95
CA GLN A 67 14.32 9.55 -0.64
C GLN A 67 14.05 10.98 -0.17
N LYS A 68 14.02 11.96 -1.08
CA LYS A 68 13.72 13.36 -0.76
C LYS A 68 12.26 13.62 -0.37
N LEU A 69 11.35 12.75 -0.79
CA LEU A 69 9.92 12.87 -0.53
C LEU A 69 9.47 12.00 0.64
N ALA A 70 10.38 11.25 1.25
CA ALA A 70 10.07 10.42 2.39
C ALA A 70 9.94 11.27 3.65
N ASP A 71 8.82 11.14 4.33
CA ASP A 71 8.62 11.73 5.64
C ASP A 71 9.39 10.96 6.69
N GLU A 72 9.44 9.62 6.56
CA GLU A 72 10.11 8.74 7.52
C GLU A 72 10.76 7.52 6.87
N PHE A 73 11.73 6.96 7.57
CA PHE A 73 12.36 5.69 7.25
C PHE A 73 12.09 4.69 8.37
N ILE A 74 11.71 3.47 8.01
CA ILE A 74 11.48 2.36 8.94
C ILE A 74 12.32 1.15 8.57
N SER A 75 12.66 0.34 9.56
CA SER A 75 13.29 -0.95 9.35
C SER A 75 12.44 -2.08 9.93
N ILE A 76 12.65 -3.28 9.41
CA ILE A 76 12.20 -4.52 10.04
C ILE A 76 13.39 -5.01 10.86
N PRO A 77 13.29 -5.13 12.20
CA PRO A 77 14.41 -5.58 13.00
C PRO A 77 14.89 -6.96 12.56
N MET A 78 16.19 -7.06 12.29
CA MET A 78 16.86 -8.26 11.83
C MET A 78 17.98 -8.63 12.79
N TYR A 79 18.13 -9.92 13.04
CA TYR A 79 19.19 -10.48 13.86
C TYR A 79 19.88 -11.58 13.06
N GLY A 80 21.20 -11.46 12.87
CA GLY A 80 22.02 -12.41 12.11
C GLY A 80 22.88 -11.74 11.06
N PHE A 81 23.36 -12.54 10.10
CA PHE A 81 24.32 -12.10 9.08
C PHE A 81 23.67 -11.57 7.79
N THR A 82 22.36 -11.76 7.62
CA THR A 82 21.67 -11.29 6.41
C THR A 82 21.25 -9.84 6.56
N GLU A 83 21.57 -9.04 5.55
CA GLU A 83 21.34 -7.60 5.59
C GLU A 83 19.92 -7.19 5.19
N SER A 84 19.14 -8.09 4.59
CA SER A 84 17.74 -7.80 4.21
C SER A 84 16.89 -9.07 4.07
N TYR A 85 15.57 -8.89 4.19
CA TYR A 85 14.59 -9.88 3.78
C TYR A 85 14.30 -9.77 2.28
N ASN A 86 13.84 -10.86 1.67
CA ASN A 86 13.18 -10.79 0.37
C ASN A 86 12.02 -9.78 0.42
N VAL A 87 11.83 -8.99 -0.64
CA VAL A 87 10.80 -7.93 -0.67
C VAL A 87 9.41 -8.45 -0.35
N SER A 88 9.03 -9.65 -0.81
CA SER A 88 7.71 -10.21 -0.50
C SER A 88 7.54 -10.54 0.99
N VAL A 89 8.61 -11.00 1.64
CA VAL A 89 8.63 -11.28 3.09
C VAL A 89 8.57 -9.97 3.87
N ALA A 90 9.33 -8.96 3.46
CA ALA A 90 9.31 -7.64 4.07
C ALA A 90 7.90 -7.02 4.02
N VAL A 91 7.24 -7.09 2.86
CA VAL A 91 5.85 -6.63 2.68
C VAL A 91 4.91 -7.41 3.60
N ALA A 92 5.01 -8.73 3.65
CA ALA A 92 4.14 -9.56 4.48
C ALA A 92 4.29 -9.24 5.98
N LEU A 93 5.52 -9.15 6.50
CA LEU A 93 5.79 -8.82 7.90
C LEU A 93 5.27 -7.43 8.27
N THR A 94 5.54 -6.44 7.42
CA THR A 94 5.11 -5.06 7.63
C THR A 94 3.58 -4.96 7.67
N LEU A 95 2.89 -5.51 6.67
CA LEU A 95 1.43 -5.47 6.61
C LEU A 95 0.78 -6.24 7.77
N GLN A 96 1.34 -7.39 8.15
CA GLN A 96 0.83 -8.17 9.28
C GLN A 96 0.93 -7.39 10.59
N GLN A 97 2.06 -6.74 10.84
CA GLN A 97 2.29 -5.95 12.04
C GLN A 97 1.36 -4.73 12.10
N LEU A 98 1.28 -3.95 11.01
CA LEU A 98 0.43 -2.76 10.96
C LEU A 98 -1.05 -3.12 11.04
N THR A 99 -1.48 -4.20 10.39
CA THR A 99 -2.87 -4.67 10.50
C THR A 99 -3.20 -5.07 11.94
N ASN A 100 -2.26 -5.70 12.65
CA ASN A 100 -2.43 -6.06 14.05
C ASN A 100 -2.55 -4.83 14.94
N GLN A 101 -1.69 -3.82 14.76
CA GLN A 101 -1.78 -2.54 15.46
C GLN A 101 -3.09 -1.82 15.15
N LEU A 102 -3.46 -1.68 13.87
CA LEU A 102 -4.71 -1.03 13.43
C LEU A 102 -5.94 -1.67 14.07
N ARG A 103 -6.03 -3.01 14.11
CA ARG A 103 -7.16 -3.73 14.72
C ARG A 103 -7.25 -3.57 16.23
N LYS A 104 -6.13 -3.32 16.92
CA LYS A 104 -6.09 -3.04 18.36
C LYS A 104 -6.29 -1.56 18.68
N SER A 105 -6.01 -0.69 17.72
CA SER A 105 -6.13 0.76 17.86
C SER A 105 -7.58 1.23 17.86
N LYS A 106 -7.78 2.50 18.24
CA LYS A 106 -9.06 3.22 18.14
C LYS A 106 -9.18 4.05 16.85
N VAL A 107 -8.20 3.95 15.94
CA VAL A 107 -8.17 4.72 14.69
C VAL A 107 -9.32 4.29 13.80
N ASN A 108 -10.04 5.26 13.21
CA ASN A 108 -11.13 4.96 12.28
C ASN A 108 -10.58 4.67 10.88
N TRP A 109 -10.09 3.44 10.68
CA TRP A 109 -9.51 2.98 9.42
C TRP A 109 -10.51 2.28 8.49
N GLN A 110 -11.73 2.03 8.95
CA GLN A 110 -12.72 1.28 8.19
C GLN A 110 -13.36 2.16 7.11
N LEU A 111 -13.61 1.55 5.96
CA LEU A 111 -14.36 2.19 4.88
C LEU A 111 -15.79 2.51 5.32
N CYS A 112 -16.30 3.66 4.87
CA CYS A 112 -17.71 4.00 5.04
C CYS A 112 -18.59 3.09 4.16
N GLN A 113 -19.91 3.11 4.40
CA GLN A 113 -20.83 2.24 3.66
C GLN A 113 -20.82 2.54 2.15
N ASP A 114 -20.69 3.80 1.75
CA ASP A 114 -20.66 4.20 0.34
C ASP A 114 -19.39 3.70 -0.37
N GLU A 115 -18.25 3.78 0.30
CA GLU A 115 -16.97 3.24 -0.20
C GLU A 115 -17.04 1.72 -0.36
N LYS A 116 -17.59 1.01 0.64
CA LYS A 116 -17.84 -0.44 0.57
C LYS A 116 -18.73 -0.80 -0.60
N ASN A 117 -19.84 -0.07 -0.79
CA ASN A 117 -20.77 -0.30 -1.89
C ASN A 117 -20.09 -0.09 -3.26
N LYS A 118 -19.25 0.95 -3.39
CA LYS A 118 -18.50 1.22 -4.62
C LYS A 118 -17.50 0.10 -4.94
N ILE A 119 -16.74 -0.36 -3.95
CA ILE A 119 -15.80 -1.48 -4.13
C ILE A 119 -16.54 -2.77 -4.49
N LEU A 120 -17.68 -3.05 -3.83
CA LEU A 120 -18.50 -4.21 -4.14
C LEU A 120 -19.02 -4.18 -5.58
N GLN A 121 -19.51 -3.03 -6.04
CA GLN A 121 -19.94 -2.85 -7.43
C GLN A 121 -18.79 -3.13 -8.41
N ASP A 122 -17.59 -2.61 -8.15
CA ASP A 122 -16.41 -2.86 -8.98
C ASP A 122 -16.05 -4.36 -9.02
N TRP A 123 -16.11 -5.04 -7.89
CA TRP A 123 -15.84 -6.49 -7.81
C TRP A 123 -16.88 -7.33 -8.53
N LEU A 124 -18.17 -6.97 -8.44
CA LEU A 124 -19.25 -7.62 -9.17
C LEU A 124 -19.06 -7.47 -10.69
N LYS A 125 -18.74 -6.25 -11.17
CA LYS A 125 -18.45 -6.00 -12.58
C LYS A 125 -17.29 -6.85 -13.10
N LYS A 126 -16.22 -6.99 -12.31
CA LYS A 126 -15.05 -7.82 -12.65
C LYS A 126 -15.34 -9.33 -12.62
N SER A 127 -16.35 -9.77 -11.86
CA SER A 127 -16.66 -11.19 -11.68
C SER A 127 -17.63 -11.73 -12.74
N ILE A 128 -18.44 -10.87 -13.34
CA ILE A 128 -19.36 -11.24 -14.42
C ILE A 128 -18.65 -11.06 -15.76
N LYS A 129 -18.35 -12.17 -16.47
CA LYS A 129 -17.71 -12.20 -17.80
C LYS A 129 -18.38 -11.29 -18.87
N SER A 130 -19.62 -10.86 -18.64
CA SER A 130 -20.44 -10.09 -19.59
C SER A 130 -20.82 -8.68 -19.11
N SER A 131 -20.16 -8.12 -18.08
CA SER A 131 -20.56 -6.81 -17.53
C SER A 131 -20.46 -5.66 -18.55
N GLU A 132 -19.42 -5.63 -19.39
CA GLU A 132 -19.31 -4.67 -20.50
C GLU A 132 -20.42 -4.82 -21.55
N MET A 133 -20.91 -6.05 -21.77
CA MET A 133 -21.97 -6.34 -22.74
C MET A 133 -23.36 -5.94 -22.20
N LEU A 134 -23.57 -6.04 -20.89
CA LEU A 134 -24.79 -5.62 -20.20
C LEU A 134 -24.86 -4.09 -20.04
N GLU A 135 -23.75 -3.41 -19.72
CA GLU A 135 -23.71 -1.94 -19.67
C GLU A 135 -24.02 -1.31 -21.02
N LYS A 136 -23.53 -1.89 -22.13
CA LYS A 136 -23.92 -1.47 -23.48
C LYS A 136 -25.41 -1.71 -23.74
N LYS A 137 -25.99 -2.85 -23.35
CA LYS A 137 -27.43 -3.11 -23.56
C LYS A 137 -28.37 -2.21 -22.76
N ILE A 138 -27.95 -1.72 -21.60
CA ILE A 138 -28.78 -0.85 -20.73
C ILE A 138 -28.68 0.62 -21.15
N ARG A 139 -27.55 1.10 -21.67
CA ARG A 139 -27.39 2.47 -22.18
C ARG A 139 -28.10 2.76 -23.51
N PHE A 140 -28.58 1.74 -24.22
CA PHE A 140 -29.30 1.87 -25.49
C PHE A 140 -30.81 1.56 -25.36
N LYS A 141 -31.40 1.80 -24.18
CA LYS A 141 -32.85 1.74 -23.99
C LYS A 141 -33.38 3.07 -23.48
#